data_AF-A0A3D2GP68-F1
#
_entry.id   AF-A0A3D2GP68-F1
#
_cell.length_a   1.000
_cell.length_b   1.000
_cell.length_c   1.000
_cell.angle_alpha   90.00
_cell.angle_beta   90.00
_cell.angle_gamma   90.00
#
_symmetry.space_group_name_H-M   'P 1'
#
loop_
_entity.id
_entity.type
_entity.pdbx_description
1 polymer ?
#
loop_
_entity_poly.entity_id
_entity_poly.type
_entity_poly.pdbx_seq_one_letter_code
_entity_poly.pdbx_strand_id
1 'polypeptide(L)' 'EELRAIARDVPMDRLLVETDAPYLAPTPYRGKRNEPSFVVETAKVLAAEKGVTLEEIGAQTTENFNRLFKIAA' A
#
# COMPACT_ATOMS: atom_id res chain seq x y z
N GLU A 1 15.31 -4.75 -1.27
CA GLU A 1 15.85 -3.40 -1.01
C GLU A 1 15.56 -2.42 -2.14
N GLU A 2 15.83 -2.77 -3.40
CA GLU A 2 15.56 -1.89 -4.55
C GLU A 2 14.13 -1.36 -4.64
N LEU A 3 13.11 -2.24 -4.51
CA LEU A 3 11.70 -1.81 -4.50
C LEU A 3 11.37 -0.83 -3.37
N ARG A 4 12.03 -0.98 -2.21
CA ARG A 4 11.84 -0.10 -1.06
C ARG A 4 12.50 1.25 -1.31
N ALA A 5 13.69 1.28 -1.90
CA ALA A 5 14.33 2.52 -2.32
C ALA A 5 13.44 3.32 -3.30
N ILE A 6 12.87 2.66 -4.30
CA ILE A 6 11.91 3.29 -5.21
C ILE A 6 10.70 3.83 -4.45
N ALA A 7 10.13 3.03 -3.53
CA ALA A 7 8.99 3.47 -2.72
C ALA A 7 9.31 4.71 -1.87
N ARG A 8 10.56 4.85 -1.36
CA ARG A 8 11.02 6.04 -0.65
C ARG A 8 11.05 7.28 -1.54
N ASP A 9 11.45 7.14 -2.79
CA ASP A 9 11.62 8.27 -3.73
C ASP A 9 10.31 8.71 -4.42
N VAL A 10 9.34 7.82 -4.61
CA VAL A 10 8.06 8.16 -5.27
C VAL A 10 7.27 9.20 -4.46
N PRO A 11 6.79 10.32 -5.02
CA PRO A 11 6.00 11.32 -4.28
C PRO A 11 4.79 10.72 -3.55
N MET A 12 4.47 11.24 -2.36
CA MET A 12 3.37 10.74 -1.51
C MET A 12 2.01 10.75 -2.22
N ASP A 13 1.75 11.75 -3.05
CA ASP A 13 0.53 11.91 -3.83
C ASP A 13 0.45 10.97 -5.05
N ARG A 14 1.47 10.14 -5.31
CA ARG A 14 1.53 9.21 -6.44
C ARG A 14 1.54 7.73 -6.02
N LEU A 15 1.22 7.45 -4.76
CA LEU A 15 1.20 6.10 -4.22
C LEU A 15 -0.23 5.55 -4.12
N LEU A 16 -0.36 4.27 -4.45
CA LEU A 16 -1.52 3.44 -4.16
C LEU A 16 -1.03 2.15 -3.47
N VAL A 17 -1.93 1.48 -2.76
CA VAL A 17 -1.66 0.18 -2.14
C VAL A 17 -2.66 -0.83 -2.66
N GLU A 18 -2.18 -2.01 -3.03
CA GLU A 18 -2.98 -3.14 -3.46
C GLU A 18 -2.43 -4.45 -2.90
N THR A 19 -3.19 -5.54 -3.08
CA THR A 19 -2.78 -6.89 -2.69
C THR A 19 -2.41 -7.76 -3.89
N ASP A 20 -2.96 -7.49 -5.08
CA ASP A 20 -2.94 -8.42 -6.21
C ASP A 20 -3.53 -9.80 -5.86
N ALA A 21 -4.52 -9.82 -4.94
CA ALA A 21 -5.19 -11.06 -4.57
C ALA A 21 -5.83 -11.74 -5.80
N PRO A 22 -5.65 -13.07 -5.97
CA PRO A 22 -5.25 -14.05 -4.96
C PRO A 22 -3.73 -14.32 -4.81
N TYR A 23 -2.88 -13.56 -5.49
CA TYR A 23 -1.42 -13.76 -5.56
C TYR A 23 -0.66 -12.90 -4.55
N LEU A 24 0.66 -13.11 -4.43
CA LEU A 24 1.58 -12.24 -3.67
C LEU A 24 1.21 -11.99 -2.19
N ALA A 25 0.78 -13.02 -1.46
CA ALA A 25 0.46 -12.88 -0.05
C ALA A 25 1.63 -12.25 0.76
N PRO A 26 1.38 -11.13 1.46
CA PRO A 26 2.43 -10.42 2.19
C PRO A 26 2.84 -11.22 3.44
N THR A 27 4.00 -10.90 4.01
CA THR A 27 4.34 -11.39 5.36
C THR A 27 3.32 -10.82 6.37
N PRO A 28 2.76 -11.60 7.30
CA PRO A 28 3.11 -12.98 7.70
C PRO A 28 2.36 -14.11 6.96
N TYR A 29 1.54 -13.80 5.96
CA TYR A 29 0.68 -14.75 5.23
C TYR A 29 1.36 -15.43 4.02
N ARG A 30 2.67 -15.23 3.83
CA ARG A 30 3.47 -15.87 2.77
C ARG A 30 3.16 -17.37 2.65
N GLY A 31 2.95 -17.82 1.42
CA GLY A 31 2.64 -19.23 1.11
C GLY A 31 1.15 -19.59 1.23
N LYS A 32 0.29 -18.66 1.65
CA LYS A 32 -1.18 -18.80 1.61
C LYS A 32 -1.76 -18.02 0.43
N ARG A 33 -3.06 -18.24 0.13
CA ARG A 33 -3.82 -17.39 -0.78
C ARG A 33 -3.86 -15.97 -0.23
N ASN A 34 -3.63 -14.97 -1.09
CA ASN A 34 -3.77 -13.58 -0.68
C ASN A 34 -5.23 -13.14 -0.70
N GLU A 35 -5.56 -12.18 0.15
CA GLU A 35 -6.91 -11.64 0.31
C GLU A 35 -6.85 -10.10 0.36
N PRO A 36 -7.92 -9.40 -0.09
CA PRO A 36 -7.99 -7.94 0.00
C PRO A 36 -7.78 -7.40 1.43
N SER A 37 -8.20 -8.16 2.45
CA SER A 37 -8.02 -7.82 3.87
C SER A 37 -6.54 -7.70 4.29
N PHE A 38 -5.62 -8.32 3.55
CA PHE A 38 -4.17 -8.27 3.85
C PHE A 38 -3.48 -6.99 3.32
N VAL A 39 -4.21 -6.09 2.66
CA VAL A 39 -3.68 -4.81 2.15
C VAL A 39 -2.97 -3.98 3.24
N VAL A 40 -3.44 -4.12 4.48
CA VAL A 40 -2.87 -3.46 5.66
C VAL A 40 -1.39 -3.82 5.89
N GLU A 41 -0.96 -5.04 5.54
CA GLU A 41 0.44 -5.44 5.71
C GLU A 41 1.37 -4.74 4.71
N THR A 42 0.90 -4.54 3.47
CA THR A 42 1.63 -3.73 2.48
C THR A 42 1.68 -2.26 2.91
N ALA A 43 0.56 -1.72 3.41
CA ALA A 43 0.50 -0.34 3.90
C ALA A 43 1.44 -0.08 5.09
N LYS A 44 1.56 -1.01 6.04
CA LYS A 44 2.52 -0.90 7.16
C LYS A 44 3.97 -0.80 6.66
N VAL A 45 4.36 -1.62 5.68
CA VAL A 45 5.71 -1.55 5.09
C VAL A 45 5.91 -0.21 4.41
N LEU A 46 4.94 0.25 3.61
CA LEU A 46 5.04 1.53 2.93
C LEU A 46 5.13 2.72 3.89
N ALA A 47 4.34 2.72 4.97
CA ALA A 47 4.41 3.73 6.04
C ALA A 47 5.81 3.80 6.66
N ALA A 48 6.41 2.64 6.98
CA ALA A 48 7.75 2.58 7.53
C ALA A 48 8.81 3.14 6.56
N GLU A 49 8.73 2.80 5.28
CA GLU A 49 9.63 3.36 4.26
C GLU A 49 9.44 4.87 4.08
N LYS A 50 8.20 5.37 4.24
CA LYS A 50 7.88 6.80 4.15
C LYS A 50 8.13 7.60 5.42
N GLY A 51 8.43 6.95 6.54
CA GLY A 51 8.62 7.63 7.83
C GLY A 51 7.34 8.29 8.35
N VAL A 52 6.17 7.74 8.01
CA VAL A 52 4.85 8.22 8.45
C VAL A 52 4.09 7.12 9.19
N THR A 53 2.98 7.48 9.85
CA THR A 53 2.11 6.53 10.52
C THR A 53 1.26 5.72 9.53
N LEU A 54 0.70 4.60 9.99
CA LEU A 54 -0.25 3.81 9.20
C LEU A 54 -1.52 4.60 8.87
N GLU A 55 -1.96 5.47 9.78
CA GLU A 55 -3.12 6.33 9.57
C GLU A 55 -2.86 7.36 8.45
N GLU A 56 -1.71 8.02 8.47
CA GLU A 56 -1.31 8.99 7.44
C GLU A 56 -1.16 8.34 6.06
N ILE A 57 -0.48 7.19 5.95
CA ILE A 57 -0.35 6.51 4.65
C ILE A 57 -1.72 6.02 4.15
N GLY A 58 -2.59 5.56 5.05
CA GLY A 58 -3.94 5.12 4.73
C GLY A 58 -4.81 6.24 4.19
N ALA A 59 -4.79 7.40 4.86
CA ALA A 59 -5.49 8.60 4.40
C ALA A 59 -4.96 9.07 3.04
N GLN A 60 -3.64 9.20 2.88
CA GLN A 60 -3.03 9.68 1.64
C GLN A 60 -3.33 8.76 0.45
N THR A 61 -3.20 7.45 0.62
CA THR A 61 -3.41 6.49 -0.47
C THR A 61 -4.89 6.36 -0.84
N THR A 62 -5.79 6.56 0.13
CA THR A 62 -7.24 6.70 -0.13
C THR A 62 -7.55 7.96 -0.92
N GLU A 63 -6.98 9.10 -0.55
CA GLU A 63 -7.14 10.36 -1.31
C GLU A 63 -6.63 10.20 -2.75
N ASN A 64 -5.46 9.58 -2.92
CA ASN A 64 -4.87 9.30 -4.24
C ASN A 64 -5.79 8.41 -5.09
N PHE A 65 -6.36 7.36 -4.48
CA PHE A 65 -7.33 6.47 -5.15
C PHE A 65 -8.56 7.25 -5.61
N ASN A 66 -9.16 8.05 -4.72
CA ASN A 66 -10.35 8.83 -5.01
C ASN A 66 -10.10 9.82 -6.16
N ARG A 67 -8.94 10.49 -6.14
CA ARG A 67 -8.51 11.42 -7.19
C ARG A 67 -8.30 10.74 -8.53
N LEU A 68 -7.72 9.53 -8.55
CA LEU A 68 -7.40 8.81 -9.79
C LEU A 68 -8.65 8.18 -10.42
N PHE A 69 -9.40 7.39 -9.65
CA PHE A 69 -10.46 6.57 -10.20
C PHE A 69 -11.81 7.28 -10.27
N LYS A 70 -12.04 8.36 -9.50
CA LYS A 70 -13.29 9.13 -9.50
C LYS A 70 -14.56 8.28 -9.31
N ILE A 71 -14.44 7.15 -8.61
CA ILE A 71 -15.54 6.23 -8.30
C ILE A 71 -15.85 6.17 -6.80
N ALA A 72 -15.09 6.89 -5.98
CA ALA A 72 -15.39 7.02 -4.57
C ALA A 72 -16.48 8.09 -4.40
N ALA A 73 -17.54 7.71 -3.68
CA ALA A 73 -18.72 8.54 -3.41
C ALA A 73 -18.37 9.78 -2.57
#